data_AF-A0A2M7QLJ1-F1
#
_entry.id   AF-A0A2M7QLJ1-F1
#
_cell.length_a   1.000
_cell.length_b   1.000
_cell.length_c   1.000
_cell.angle_alpha   90.00
_cell.angle_beta   90.00
_cell.angle_gamma   90.00
#
_symmetry.space_group_name_H-M   'P 1'
#
loop_
_entity.id
_entity.type
_entity.pdbx_description
1 polymer ?
#
loop_
_entity_poly.entity_id
_entity_poly.type
_entity_poly.pdbx_seq_one_letter_code
_entity_poly.pdbx_strand_id
1 'polypeptide(L)' 'ERTVATVLVLADHPEPVTPCGGCRQRLAEFGTAETVVISAGPKGERARWRLGDLLPAAFGLKP' A
#
# COMPACT_ATOMS: atom_id res chain seq x y z
N GLU A 1 6.39 0.05 19.98
CA GLU A 1 5.53 -0.59 18.95
C GLU A 1 6.17 -0.42 17.58
N ARG A 2 5.95 -1.32 16.62
CA ARG A 2 6.55 -1.27 15.27
C ARG A 2 5.47 -0.96 14.24
N THR A 3 5.80 -0.17 13.23
CA THR A 3 4.90 0.19 12.12
C THR A 3 5.52 -0.17 10.77
N VAL A 4 4.70 -0.54 9.81
CA VAL A 4 5.14 -0.78 8.43
C VAL A 4 5.43 0.58 7.76
N ALA A 5 6.71 0.86 7.52
CA ALA A 5 7.11 2.09 6.82
C ALA A 5 6.82 2.00 5.31
N THR A 6 7.11 0.85 4.69
CA THR A 6 7.04 0.66 3.24
C THR A 6 6.65 -0.77 2.88
N VAL A 7 5.90 -0.94 1.78
CA VAL A 7 5.59 -2.23 1.16
C VAL A 7 5.81 -2.19 -0.35
N LEU A 8 6.28 -3.30 -0.93
CA LEU A 8 6.44 -3.49 -2.37
C LEU A 8 5.38 -4.46 -2.90
N VAL A 9 4.66 -4.07 -3.95
CA VAL A 9 3.81 -4.92 -4.77
C VAL A 9 4.54 -5.16 -6.09
N LEU A 10 4.92 -6.41 -6.34
CA LEU A 10 5.59 -6.82 -7.58
C LEU A 10 4.59 -7.58 -8.46
N ALA A 11 4.39 -7.11 -9.68
CA ALA A 11 3.54 -7.80 -10.66
C ALA A 11 4.14 -7.66 -12.07
N ASP A 12 4.12 -8.75 -12.84
CA ASP A 12 4.43 -8.70 -14.27
C ASP A 12 3.20 -8.23 -15.06
N HIS A 13 3.00 -6.92 -15.06
CA HIS A 13 1.88 -6.26 -15.70
C HIS A 13 2.38 -4.96 -16.36
N PRO A 14 1.84 -4.57 -17.54
CA PRO A 14 2.26 -3.35 -18.23
C PRO A 14 2.03 -2.08 -17.40
N GLU A 15 0.98 -2.07 -16.57
CA GLU A 15 0.65 -0.96 -15.68
C GLU A 15 1.01 -1.24 -14.22
N PRO A 16 1.27 -0.21 -13.39
CA PRO A 16 1.55 -0.38 -11.96
C PRO A 16 0.37 -1.04 -11.22
N VAL A 17 0.62 -2.21 -10.63
CA VAL A 17 -0.40 -2.92 -9.83
C VAL A 17 -0.37 -2.44 -8.39
N THR A 18 -1.51 -1.93 -7.93
CA THR A 18 -1.72 -1.57 -6.51
C THR A 18 -2.27 -2.78 -5.74
N PRO A 19 -2.09 -2.86 -4.41
CA PRO A 19 -2.67 -3.95 -3.61
C PRO A 19 -4.20 -3.93 -3.70
N CYS A 20 -4.86 -5.09 -3.57
CA CYS A 20 -6.33 -5.15 -3.53
C CYS A 20 -6.90 -4.55 -2.23
N GLY A 21 -8.22 -4.32 -2.17
CA GLY A 21 -8.86 -3.70 -1.01
C GLY A 21 -8.59 -4.42 0.32
N GLY A 22 -8.64 -5.76 0.33
CA GLY A 22 -8.34 -6.55 1.54
C GLY A 22 -6.89 -6.39 2.01
N CYS A 23 -5.93 -6.36 1.08
CA CYS A 23 -4.52 -6.10 1.41
C CYS A 23 -4.32 -4.68 1.97
N ARG A 24 -4.98 -3.68 1.39
CA ARG A 24 -4.93 -2.29 1.88
C ARG A 24 -5.44 -2.19 3.33
N GLN A 25 -6.57 -2.83 3.62
CA GLN A 25 -7.14 -2.84 4.98
C GLN A 25 -6.20 -3.53 5.98
N ARG A 26 -5.62 -4.69 5.62
CA ARG A 26 -4.62 -5.37 6.45
C ARG A 26 -3.38 -4.51 6.69
N LEU A 27 -2.88 -3.83 5.66
CA LEU A 27 -1.76 -2.90 5.81
C LEU A 27 -2.11 -1.74 6.74
N ALA A 28 -3.35 -1.25 6.73
CA ALA A 28 -3.80 -0.19 7.63
C ALA A 28 -3.87 -0.63 9.11
N GLU A 29 -3.99 -1.94 9.40
CA GLU A 29 -3.92 -2.48 10.78
C GLU A 29 -2.50 -2.38 11.37
N PHE A 30 -1.44 -2.40 10.55
CA PHE A 30 -0.03 -2.43 10.99
C PHE A 30 0.80 -1.23 10.49
N GLY A 31 0.20 -0.36 9.70
CA GLY A 31 0.80 0.81 9.08
C GLY A 31 0.09 2.10 9.47
N THR A 32 0.30 3.14 8.67
CA THR A 32 -0.34 4.44 8.82
C THR A 32 -0.79 4.95 7.45
N ALA A 33 -1.52 6.05 7.39
CA ALA A 33 -1.81 6.71 6.11
C ALA A 33 -0.53 7.07 5.33
N GLU A 34 0.59 7.29 6.04
CA GLU A 34 1.90 7.63 5.48
C GLU A 34 2.71 6.42 5.00
N THR A 35 2.24 5.18 5.25
CA THR A 35 2.92 3.98 4.77
C THR A 35 3.07 4.04 3.25
N VAL A 36 4.32 3.90 2.77
CA VAL A 36 4.62 3.96 1.34
C VAL A 36 4.27 2.63 0.70
N VAL A 37 3.46 2.68 -0.35
CA VAL A 37 3.24 1.55 -1.25
C VAL A 37 4.10 1.80 -2.49
N ILE A 38 4.88 0.80 -2.89
CA ILE A 38 5.66 0.80 -4.13
C ILE A 38 5.07 -0.27 -5.03
N SER A 39 4.83 0.04 -6.30
CA SER A 39 4.41 -0.91 -7.31
C SER A 39 5.56 -1.04 -8.30
N ALA A 40 5.99 -2.28 -8.51
CA ALA A 40 7.10 -2.60 -9.37
C ALA A 40 6.71 -3.72 -10.34
N GLY A 41 7.42 -3.77 -11.45
CA GLY A 41 7.45 -4.93 -12.33
C GLY A 41 8.87 -5.48 -12.45
N PRO A 42 9.12 -6.43 -13.37
CA PRO A 42 10.45 -7.04 -13.56
C PRO A 42 11.57 -6.04 -13.89
N LYS A 43 11.22 -4.84 -14.39
CA LYS A 43 12.17 -3.77 -14.73
C LYS A 43 12.35 -2.73 -13.60
N GLY A 44 11.86 -3.02 -12.40
CA GLY A 44 11.96 -2.14 -11.23
C GLY A 44 10.69 -1.37 -10.93
N GLU A 45 10.85 -0.34 -10.10
CA GLU A 45 9.77 0.52 -9.61
C GLU A 45 9.07 1.27 -10.75
N ARG A 46 7.73 1.35 -10.66
CA ARG A 46 6.88 2.02 -11.64
C ARG A 46 6.15 3.23 -11.09
N ALA A 47 5.81 3.23 -9.80
CA ALA A 47 5.37 4.44 -9.10
C ALA A 47 5.42 4.25 -7.56
N ARG A 48 4.93 5.26 -6.83
CA ARG A 48 4.79 5.30 -5.36
C ARG A 48 3.46 5.94 -4.95
N TRP A 49 2.89 5.46 -3.85
CA TRP A 49 1.61 5.91 -3.29
C TRP A 49 1.73 6.00 -1.78
N ARG A 50 0.89 6.82 -1.15
CA ARG A 50 0.60 6.69 0.27
C ARG A 50 -0.55 5.72 0.46
N LEU A 51 -0.52 4.93 1.53
CA LEU A 51 -1.61 4.01 1.84
C LEU A 51 -2.94 4.77 2.03
N GLY A 52 -2.91 5.99 2.57
CA GLY A 52 -4.09 6.84 2.71
C GLY A 52 -4.75 7.22 1.38
N ASP A 53 -3.96 7.41 0.32
CA ASP A 53 -4.49 7.71 -1.03
C ASP A 53 -5.14 6.47 -1.66
N LEU A 54 -4.64 5.28 -1.32
CA LEU A 54 -5.16 4.01 -1.82
C LEU A 54 -6.35 3.49 -1.01
N LEU A 55 -6.51 3.93 0.24
CA LEU A 55 -7.59 3.54 1.13
C LEU A 55 -8.20 4.77 1.82
N PRO A 56 -8.88 5.66 1.06
CA PRO A 56 -9.49 6.86 1.62
C PRO A 56 -10.64 6.47 2.56
N ALA A 57 -10.82 7.25 3.63
CA ALA A 57 -11.84 7.02 4.64
C ALA A 57 -11.84 5.56 5.16
N ALA A 58 -10.64 5.00 5.36
CA ALA A 58 -10.44 3.64 5.85
C ALA A 58 -11.23 3.38 7.14
N PHE A 59 -11.79 2.17 7.25
CA PHE A 59 -12.37 1.72 8.51
C PHE A 59 -11.28 1.65 9.57
N GLY A 60 -11.50 2.36 10.69
CA GLY A 60 -10.64 2.35 11.86
C GLY A 60 -11.45 2.03 13.11
N LEU A 61 -10.85 1.26 14.03
CA LEU A 61 -11.43 0.97 15.34
C LEU A 61 -11.17 2.09 16.37
N LYS A 62 -10.45 3.15 15.97
CA LYS A 62 -10.23 4.32 16.82
C LYS A 62 -11.45 5.26 16.70
N PRO A 63 -12.02 5.73 17.82
CA PRO A 63 -13.12 6.69 17.80
C PRO A 63 -12.72 8.01 17.15
#